data_AF-A0A839BUA3-F1
#
_entry.id   AF-A0A839BUA3-F1
#
_cell.length_a   1.000
_cell.length_b   1.000
_cell.length_c   1.000
_cell.angle_alpha   90.00
_cell.angle_beta   90.00
_cell.angle_gamma   90.00
#
_symmetry.space_group_name_H-M   'P 1'
#
loop_
_entity.id
_entity.type
_entity.pdbx_description
1 polymer ?
#
loop_
_entity_poly.entity_id
_entity_poly.type
_entity_poly.pdbx_seq_one_letter_code
_entity_poly.pdbx_strand_id
1 'polypeptide(L)' 'MKKVIVFFNGKPSNVVTVLKGITSIRQEYPNGEAINLQIMSAGFPSLTGDHEVVYVASDRELTSQEILDAAKKYL' A
#
# COMPACT_ATOMS: atom_id res chain seq x y z
N MET A 1 -10.50 8.02 -7.66
CA MET A 1 -9.06 7.79 -7.38
C MET A 1 -8.95 7.10 -6.03
N LYS A 2 -7.94 6.25 -5.81
CA LYS A 2 -7.65 5.60 -4.52
C LYS A 2 -6.19 5.88 -4.14
N LYS A 3 -5.94 6.12 -2.85
CA LYS A 3 -4.59 6.25 -2.31
C LYS A 3 -4.07 4.85 -1.98
N VAL A 4 -2.84 4.55 -2.39
CA VAL A 4 -2.18 3.28 -2.11
C VAL A 4 -0.83 3.57 -1.46
N ILE A 5 -0.58 2.91 -0.33
CA ILE A 5 0.70 2.98 0.37
C ILE A 5 1.63 1.92 -0.20
N VAL A 6 2.76 2.34 -0.74
CA VAL A 6 3.73 1.49 -1.43
C VAL A 6 4.96 1.30 -0.55
N PHE A 7 5.26 0.05 -0.24
CA PHE A 7 6.45 -0.39 0.48
C PHE A 7 7.34 -1.15 -0.49
N PHE A 8 8.46 -0.57 -0.89
CA PHE A 8 9.28 -1.12 -1.96
C PHE A 8 10.76 -1.10 -1.59
N ASN A 9 11.46 -2.22 -1.79
CA ASN A 9 12.92 -2.32 -1.70
C ASN A 9 13.48 -1.84 -0.34
N GLY A 10 12.78 -2.16 0.76
CA GLY A 10 13.17 -1.76 2.12
C GLY A 10 13.20 -0.24 2.39
N LYS A 11 12.74 0.58 1.44
CA LYS A 11 12.66 2.05 1.56
C LYS A 11 11.46 2.45 2.41
N PRO A 12 11.46 3.68 2.97
CA PRO A 12 10.28 4.23 3.63
C PRO A 12 9.06 4.19 2.69
N SER A 13 7.89 3.94 3.26
CA SER A 13 6.64 3.87 2.53
C SER A 13 6.29 5.20 1.87
N ASN A 14 5.64 5.13 0.71
CA ASN A 14 5.19 6.30 -0.04
C ASN A 14 3.73 6.13 -0.44
N VAL A 15 3.02 7.25 -0.63
CA VAL A 15 1.62 7.21 -1.08
C VAL A 15 1.57 7.55 -2.55
N VAL A 16 0.91 6.70 -3.32
CA VAL A 16 0.58 6.98 -4.72
C VAL A 16 -0.93 7.00 -4.88
N THR A 17 -1.41 7.93 -5.71
CA THR A 17 -2.82 8.00 -6.05
C THR A 17 -3.02 7.34 -7.41
N VAL A 18 -3.84 6.29 -7.45
CA VAL A 18 -4.14 5.53 -8.67
C VAL A 18 -5.63 5.58 -9.00
N LEU A 19 -5.98 5.26 -10.24
CA LEU A 19 -7.38 5.11 -10.64
C LEU A 19 -7.98 3.85 -9.98
N LYS A 20 -9.30 3.85 -9.77
CA LYS A 20 -9.98 2.73 -9.06
C LYS A 20 -9.80 1.37 -9.78
N GLY A 21 -9.65 1.37 -11.11
CA GLY A 21 -9.42 0.17 -11.91
C GLY A 21 -7.99 -0.37 -11.89
N ILE A 22 -7.03 0.34 -11.31
CA ILE A 22 -5.64 -0.13 -11.20
C ILE A 22 -5.55 -1.14 -10.06
N THR A 23 -5.06 -2.33 -10.35
CA THR A 23 -4.89 -3.44 -9.38
C THR A 23 -3.43 -3.72 -9.04
N SER A 24 -2.48 -3.13 -9.77
CA SER A 24 -1.05 -3.30 -9.52
C SER A 24 -0.26 -2.02 -9.81
N ILE A 25 0.86 -1.84 -9.11
CA ILE A 25 1.79 -0.72 -9.29
C ILE A 25 3.12 -1.30 -9.75
N ARG A 26 3.59 -0.87 -10.93
CA ARG A 26 4.90 -1.23 -11.42
C ARG A 26 5.95 -0.43 -10.68
N GLN A 27 6.93 -1.12 -10.09
CA GLN A 27 8.12 -0.53 -9.49
C GLN A 27 9.36 -1.14 -10.12
N GLU A 28 10.44 -0.38 -10.14
CA GLU A 28 11.72 -0.80 -10.69
C GLU A 28 12.79 -0.75 -9.60
N TYR A 29 13.48 -1.87 -9.42
CA TYR A 29 14.61 -1.99 -8.53
C TYR A 29 15.81 -1.25 -9.13
N PRO A 30 16.75 -0.77 -8.30
CA PRO A 30 17.95 -0.08 -8.78
C PRO A 30 18.86 -0.96 -9.66
N ASN A 31 18.66 -2.28 -9.66
CA ASN A 31 19.36 -3.22 -10.54
C ASN A 31 18.73 -3.34 -11.94
N GLY A 32 17.62 -2.64 -12.21
CA GLY A 32 16.90 -2.69 -13.48
C GLY A 32 15.79 -3.75 -13.56
N GLU A 33 15.58 -4.55 -12.52
CA GLU A 33 14.45 -5.48 -12.47
C GLU A 33 13.15 -4.72 -12.17
N ALA A 34 12.10 -4.99 -12.95
CA ALA A 34 10.78 -4.44 -12.71
C ALA A 34 9.85 -5.48 -12.10
N ILE A 35 9.13 -5.09 -11.05
CA ILE A 35 8.10 -5.91 -10.41
C ILE A 35 6.77 -5.19 -10.41
N ASN A 36 5.69 -5.95 -10.59
CA ASN A 36 4.34 -5.44 -10.45
C ASN A 36 3.83 -5.78 -9.05
N LEU A 37 3.80 -4.77 -8.18
CA LEU A 37 3.27 -4.91 -6.82
C LEU A 37 1.75 -4.96 -6.89
N GLN A 38 1.16 -6.05 -6.43
CA GLN A 38 -0.30 -6.13 -6.34
C GLN A 38 -0.81 -5.21 -5.23
N ILE A 39 -1.89 -4.50 -5.53
CA ILE A 39 -2.58 -3.66 -4.56
C ILE A 39 -3.49 -4.56 -3.74
N MET A 40 -3.15 -4.71 -2.47
CA MET A 40 -3.93 -5.40 -1.46
C MET A 40 -4.77 -4.40 -0.68
N SER A 41 -5.92 -4.83 -0.17
CA SER A 41 -6.78 -4.04 0.71
C SER A 41 -6.72 -4.60 2.12
N ALA A 42 -6.24 -3.81 3.07
CA ALA A 42 -6.29 -4.09 4.49
C ALA A 42 -7.49 -3.36 5.10
N GLY A 43 -8.45 -4.10 5.62
CA GLY A 43 -9.57 -3.55 6.37
C GLY A 43 -9.23 -3.55 7.86
N PHE A 44 -9.32 -2.40 8.50
CA PHE A 44 -9.23 -2.29 9.95
C PHE A 44 -10.64 -2.16 10.53
N PRO A 45 -11.02 -2.99 11.52
CA PRO A 45 -12.29 -2.82 12.20
C PRO A 45 -12.22 -1.54 13.05
N SER A 46 -12.81 -0.45 12.55
CA SER A 46 -12.99 0.76 13.34
C SER A 46 -14.21 0.62 14.25
N LEU A 47 -14.07 1.10 15.49
CA LEU A 47 -15.08 1.01 16.55
C LEU A 47 -16.39 1.75 16.20
N THR A 48 -16.36 2.67 15.24
CA THR A 48 -17.50 3.49 14.79
C THR A 48 -18.27 2.91 13.59
N GLY A 49 -17.87 1.75 13.05
CA GLY A 49 -18.57 1.07 11.96
C GLY A 49 -18.23 1.57 10.54
N ASP A 50 -17.47 2.66 10.40
CA ASP A 50 -16.86 3.04 9.12
C ASP A 50 -15.63 2.15 8.86
N HIS A 51 -15.77 1.21 7.93
CA HIS A 51 -14.65 0.36 7.51
C HIS A 51 -13.67 1.20 6.69
N GLU A 52 -12.62 1.72 7.33
CA GLU A 52 -11.50 2.32 6.60
C GLU A 52 -10.70 1.21 5.92
N VAL A 53 -10.90 1.10 4.60
CA VAL A 53 -10.12 0.21 3.75
C VAL A 53 -8.85 0.92 3.32
N VAL A 54 -7.71 0.44 3.82
CA VAL A 54 -6.39 0.93 3.42
C VAL A 54 -5.91 0.09 2.26
N TYR A 55 -5.49 0.73 1.16
CA TYR A 55 -4.85 0.04 0.06
C TYR A 55 -3.33 0.09 0.22
N VAL A 56 -2.69 -1.06 0.13
CA VAL A 56 -1.24 -1.20 0.23
C VAL A 56 -0.69 -2.03 -0.91
N ALA A 57 0.56 -1.77 -1.31
CA ALA A 57 1.28 -2.60 -2.26
C ALA A 57 2.70 -2.78 -1.74
N SER A 58 3.21 -4.02 -1.77
CA SER A 58 4.58 -4.28 -1.33
C SER A 58 5.26 -5.39 -2.11
N ASP A 59 6.58 -5.30 -2.21
CA ASP A 59 7.44 -6.38 -2.69
C ASP A 59 7.78 -7.43 -1.63
N ARG A 60 7.36 -7.19 -0.38
CA ARG A 60 7.55 -8.09 0.74
C ARG A 60 6.27 -8.29 1.52
N GLU A 61 6.29 -9.26 2.43
CA GLU A 61 5.23 -9.41 3.40
C GLU A 61 5.23 -8.23 4.37
N LEU A 62 4.05 -7.62 4.53
CA LEU A 62 3.82 -6.52 5.47
C LEU A 62 3.08 -7.06 6.68
N THR A 63 3.47 -6.58 7.85
CA THR A 63 2.71 -6.85 9.07
C THR A 63 1.55 -5.86 9.21
N SER A 64 0.48 -6.27 9.88
CA SER A 64 -0.68 -5.40 10.15
C SER A 64 -0.28 -4.09 10.86
N GLN A 65 0.78 -4.13 11.67
CA GLN A 65 1.27 -2.97 12.40
C GLN A 65 2.01 -1.97 11.51
N GLU A 66 2.81 -2.45 10.54
CA GLU A 66 3.44 -1.58 9.53
C GLU A 66 2.40 -0.89 8.63
N ILE A 67 1.35 -1.64 8.25
CA ILE A 67 0.24 -1.10 7.47
C ILE A 67 -0.50 -0.03 8.30
N LEU A 68 -0.78 -0.29 9.57
CA LEU A 68 -1.49 0.64 10.45
C LEU A 68 -0.68 1.91 10.73
N ASP A 69 0.63 1.77 10.98
CA ASP A 69 1.52 2.91 11.22
C ASP A 69 1.58 3.83 9.99
N ALA A 70 1.75 3.23 8.80
CA ALA A 70 1.72 3.98 7.56
C ALA A 70 0.34 4.58 7.30
N ALA A 71 -0.75 3.85 7.55
CA ALA A 71 -2.10 4.38 7.44
C ALA A 71 -2.29 5.62 8.30
N LYS A 72 -1.93 5.58 9.60
CA LYS A 72 -1.99 6.72 10.52
C LYS A 72 -1.15 7.93 10.09
N LYS A 73 -0.07 7.68 9.35
CA LYS A 73 0.83 8.72 8.85
C LYS A 73 0.31 9.41 7.59
N TYR A 74 -0.46 8.71 6.77
CA TYR A 74 -0.77 9.10 5.39
C TYR A 74 -2.27 9.30 5.09
N LEU A 75 -3.14 8.80 5.96
CA LEU A 75 -4.60 9.00 5.96
C LEU A 75 -4.96 9.95 7.09
#